data_AF-A0A1J6WIV1-F1
#
_entry.id   AF-A0A1J6WIV1-F1
#
_cell.length_a   1.000
_cell.length_b   1.000
_cell.length_c   1.000
_cell.angle_alpha   90.00
_cell.angle_beta   90.00
_cell.angle_gamma   90.00
#
_symmetry.space_group_name_H-M   'P 1'
#
loop_
_entity.id
_entity.type
_entity.pdbx_description
1 polymer ?
#
loop_
_entity_poly.entity_id
_entity_poly.type
_entity_poly.pdbx_seq_one_letter_code
_entity_poly.pdbx_strand_id
1 'polypeptide(L)'
;MKKYICTTCGVQYTESACEPERCPICEEERQYVNPGGQSWTTHEELVESGNYKNIITKEEEGLYSITTTPKIGIGQTAYLVAGDGFNILWDCITFLDDETIAFIRSLGGIDAIALSHPHYYSRQADWSEVFDAPIYIHRDDSEWIMEPSEYIQPWEGEEKSLGNGLNLHRLGGHFKGGAVLHWRNGGDGKGVLLSGDIIQVVADTRWVSFMYSYPNLIPLPASKVEKMALKVQPLSFNRLYNAFHKVVKENAHHAVQRSAERYIKAVNGELFNT
;
A
#
# COMPACT_ATOMS: atom_id res chain seq x y z
N MET A 1 8.10 -25.45 -11.17
CA MET A 1 9.12 -24.39 -11.25
C MET A 1 9.03 -23.65 -9.90
N LYS A 2 9.48 -22.40 -9.74
CA LYS A 2 9.34 -21.65 -8.47
C LYS A 2 8.82 -20.23 -8.74
N LYS A 3 7.97 -19.70 -7.85
CA LYS A 3 7.63 -18.27 -7.83
C LYS A 3 8.61 -17.54 -6.92
N TYR A 4 9.54 -16.79 -7.52
CA TYR A 4 10.60 -16.12 -6.77
C TYR A 4 10.12 -14.78 -6.21
N ILE A 5 10.59 -14.48 -5.00
CA ILE A 5 10.30 -13.26 -4.26
C ILE A 5 11.61 -12.48 -4.09
N CYS A 6 11.62 -11.22 -4.51
CA CYS A 6 12.78 -10.37 -4.25
C CYS A 6 12.87 -10.07 -2.75
N THR A 7 13.98 -10.39 -2.11
CA THR A 7 14.15 -10.21 -0.66
C THR A 7 14.14 -8.74 -0.22
N THR A 8 14.37 -7.81 -1.15
CA THR A 8 14.45 -6.36 -0.90
C THR A 8 13.09 -5.68 -0.97
N CYS A 9 12.32 -5.89 -2.05
CA CYS A 9 11.00 -5.27 -2.19
C CYS A 9 9.83 -6.17 -1.73
N GLY A 10 10.03 -7.48 -1.65
CA GLY A 10 8.99 -8.45 -1.28
C GLY A 10 8.00 -8.79 -2.40
N VAL A 11 8.23 -8.29 -3.63
CA VAL A 11 7.39 -8.59 -4.81
C VAL A 11 7.72 -9.96 -5.36
N GLN A 12 6.67 -10.74 -5.64
CA GLN A 12 6.74 -12.04 -6.28
C GLN A 12 6.64 -11.93 -7.80
N TYR A 13 7.32 -12.84 -8.46
CA TYR A 13 7.40 -12.94 -9.92
C TYR A 13 6.74 -14.22 -10.41
N THR A 14 6.32 -14.17 -11.67
CA THR A 14 5.80 -15.32 -12.40
C THR A 14 6.75 -16.53 -12.26
N GLU A 15 6.16 -17.72 -12.22
CA GLU A 15 6.89 -18.97 -12.04
C GLU A 15 8.02 -19.17 -13.08
N SER A 16 9.23 -19.49 -12.61
CA SER A 16 10.41 -19.69 -13.45
C SER A 16 11.30 -20.83 -12.95
N ALA A 17 12.12 -21.39 -13.84
CA ALA A 17 13.07 -22.46 -13.47
C ALA A 17 14.31 -21.94 -12.73
N CYS A 18 14.66 -20.67 -12.96
CA CYS A 18 15.80 -19.99 -12.36
C CYS A 18 15.33 -18.69 -11.70
N GLU A 19 16.10 -18.22 -10.73
CA GLU A 19 15.95 -16.89 -10.15
C GLU A 19 15.92 -15.82 -11.25
N PRO A 20 15.06 -14.79 -11.14
CA PRO A 20 15.08 -13.68 -12.09
C PRO A 20 16.45 -13.00 -12.08
N GLU A 21 16.96 -12.63 -13.26
CA GLU A 21 18.26 -11.96 -13.36
C GLU A 21 18.23 -10.57 -12.70
N ARG A 22 17.06 -9.93 -12.74
CA ARG A 22 16.84 -8.56 -12.26
C ARG A 22 15.45 -8.43 -11.65
N CYS A 23 15.33 -7.58 -10.64
CA CYS A 23 14.08 -7.11 -10.07
C CYS A 23 13.78 -5.71 -10.65
N PRO A 24 12.89 -5.56 -11.64
CA PRO A 24 12.56 -4.27 -12.24
C PRO A 24 12.04 -3.26 -11.21
N ILE A 25 11.35 -3.74 -10.16
CA ILE A 25 10.87 -2.91 -9.05
C ILE A 25 12.05 -2.29 -8.28
N CYS A 26 13.13 -3.03 -8.03
CA CYS A 26 14.30 -2.54 -7.30
C CYS A 26 15.29 -1.73 -8.15
N GLU A 27 15.35 -2.00 -9.47
CA GLU A 27 16.18 -1.22 -10.39
C GLU A 27 15.57 0.15 -10.73
N GLU A 28 14.29 0.34 -10.40
CA GLU A 28 13.60 1.60 -10.57
C GLU A 28 13.96 2.60 -9.45
N GLU A 29 14.11 3.88 -9.81
CA GLU A 29 14.63 4.94 -8.93
C GLU A 29 13.74 5.31 -7.72
N ARG A 30 12.54 4.75 -7.63
CA ARG A 30 11.61 4.85 -6.49
C ARG A 30 11.83 3.75 -5.46
N GLN A 31 12.74 2.83 -5.78
CA GLN A 31 13.33 1.85 -4.90
C GLN A 31 14.85 1.88 -5.01
N TYR A 32 15.50 0.80 -4.60
CA TYR A 32 16.94 0.61 -4.69
C TYR A 32 17.27 -0.88 -4.83
N VAL A 33 18.44 -1.14 -5.42
CA VAL A 33 19.11 -2.44 -5.34
C VAL A 33 19.88 -2.49 -4.02
N ASN A 34 19.69 -3.56 -3.26
CA ASN A 34 20.41 -3.77 -2.01
C ASN A 34 21.94 -3.68 -2.24
N PRO A 35 22.73 -3.04 -1.36
CA PRO A 35 24.18 -2.96 -1.50
C PRO A 35 24.88 -4.31 -1.64
N GLY A 36 24.30 -5.38 -1.10
CA GLY A 36 24.78 -6.76 -1.26
C GLY A 36 24.39 -7.44 -2.57
N GLY A 37 23.72 -6.71 -3.49
CA GLY A 37 23.14 -7.25 -4.72
C GLY A 37 21.70 -7.72 -4.55
N GLN A 38 21.09 -8.12 -5.67
CA GLN A 38 19.75 -8.70 -5.64
C GLN A 38 19.82 -10.14 -5.15
N SER A 39 18.83 -10.54 -4.35
CA SER A 39 18.67 -11.90 -3.87
C SER A 39 17.20 -12.27 -3.82
N TRP A 40 16.98 -13.59 -3.85
CA TRP A 40 15.68 -14.18 -4.05
C TRP A 40 15.39 -15.21 -2.98
N THR A 41 14.10 -15.39 -2.68
CA THR A 41 13.59 -16.49 -1.87
C THR A 41 12.28 -16.98 -2.48
N THR A 42 11.62 -17.93 -1.84
CA THR A 42 10.30 -18.44 -2.19
C THR A 42 9.42 -18.47 -0.96
N HIS A 43 8.10 -18.51 -1.12
CA HIS A 43 7.22 -18.59 0.04
C HIS A 43 7.43 -19.89 0.82
N GLU A 44 7.71 -20.99 0.12
CA GLU A 44 8.04 -22.28 0.72
C GLU A 44 9.25 -22.17 1.65
N GLU A 45 10.34 -21.53 1.21
CA GLU A 45 11.53 -21.30 2.05
C GLU A 45 11.21 -20.44 3.29
N LEU A 46 10.33 -19.44 3.15
CA LEU A 46 9.91 -18.61 4.29
C LEU A 46 9.12 -19.42 5.32
N VAL A 47 8.19 -20.26 4.87
CA VAL A 47 7.38 -21.13 5.74
C VAL A 47 8.26 -22.20 6.40
N GLU A 48 9.08 -22.90 5.62
CA GLU A 48 9.98 -23.96 6.10
C GLU A 48 11.01 -23.45 7.10
N SER A 49 11.41 -22.17 7.00
CA SER A 49 12.33 -21.57 7.97
C SER A 49 11.77 -21.52 9.40
N GLY A 50 10.44 -21.52 9.56
CA GLY A 50 9.76 -21.37 10.85
C GLY A 50 10.00 -20.03 11.55
N ASN A 51 10.63 -19.06 10.88
CA ASN A 51 11.05 -17.80 11.50
C ASN A 51 10.01 -16.68 11.34
N TYR A 52 9.11 -16.80 10.37
CA TYR A 52 8.16 -15.76 10.01
C TYR A 52 6.75 -16.08 10.52
N LYS A 53 6.05 -15.04 10.96
CA LYS A 53 4.62 -15.06 11.26
C LYS A 53 4.01 -13.70 11.01
N ASN A 54 2.71 -13.65 10.78
CA ASN A 54 2.00 -12.37 10.75
C ASN A 54 1.51 -11.99 12.16
N ILE A 55 1.65 -10.72 12.49
CA ILE A 55 1.01 -10.09 13.64
C ILE A 55 -0.22 -9.36 13.14
N ILE A 56 -1.37 -9.70 13.73
CA ILE A 56 -2.65 -9.09 13.40
C ILE A 56 -3.11 -8.26 14.59
N THR A 57 -3.37 -6.97 14.38
CA THR A 57 -3.80 -6.04 15.43
C THR A 57 -5.12 -5.38 15.05
N LYS A 58 -6.09 -5.36 15.97
CA LYS A 58 -7.31 -4.54 15.80
C LYS A 58 -6.95 -3.08 16.06
N GLU A 59 -6.92 -2.27 15.02
CA GLU A 59 -6.55 -0.85 15.08
C GLU A 59 -7.72 0.02 15.54
N GLU A 60 -8.90 -0.27 15.02
CA GLU A 60 -10.17 0.33 15.42
C GLU A 60 -11.33 -0.61 15.06
N GLU A 61 -12.55 -0.21 15.35
CA GLU A 61 -13.71 -1.00 14.95
C GLU A 61 -13.72 -1.15 13.42
N GLY A 62 -13.86 -2.39 12.94
CA GLY A 62 -13.82 -2.71 11.51
C GLY A 62 -12.45 -2.57 10.81
N LEU A 63 -11.34 -2.34 11.53
CA LEU A 63 -10.00 -2.23 10.92
C LEU A 63 -8.95 -3.09 11.62
N TYR A 64 -8.29 -3.96 10.86
CA TYR A 64 -7.18 -4.77 11.32
C TYR A 64 -5.92 -4.48 10.51
N SER A 65 -4.77 -4.34 11.16
CA SER A 65 -3.46 -4.32 10.53
C SER A 65 -2.85 -5.72 10.51
N ILE A 66 -2.11 -6.04 9.45
CA ILE A 66 -1.40 -7.31 9.27
C ILE A 66 0.04 -6.98 8.89
N THR A 67 1.01 -7.47 9.68
CA THR A 67 2.44 -7.25 9.41
C THR A 67 3.25 -8.50 9.70
N THR A 68 4.16 -8.84 8.79
CA THR A 68 5.09 -9.96 8.96
C THR A 68 6.22 -9.61 9.93
N THR A 69 6.51 -10.51 10.87
CA THR A 69 7.68 -10.47 11.74
C THR A 69 8.49 -11.78 11.65
N PRO A 70 9.83 -11.71 11.52
CA PRO A 70 10.64 -10.52 11.31
C PRO A 70 10.33 -9.86 9.95
N LYS A 71 10.79 -8.62 9.78
CA LYS A 71 10.59 -7.87 8.55
C LYS A 71 11.14 -8.64 7.33
N ILE A 72 10.32 -8.73 6.29
CA ILE A 72 10.70 -9.17 4.94
C ILE A 72 10.37 -8.09 3.92
N GLY A 73 11.19 -7.97 2.88
CA GLY A 73 11.02 -6.93 1.86
C GLY A 73 11.01 -5.54 2.50
N ILE A 74 10.01 -4.74 2.16
CA ILE A 74 9.85 -3.39 2.67
C ILE A 74 9.37 -3.37 4.14
N GLY A 75 8.70 -4.43 4.60
CA GLY A 75 8.11 -4.48 5.94
C GLY A 75 6.88 -3.59 6.08
N GLN A 76 6.10 -3.50 5.01
CA GLN A 76 4.84 -2.78 4.98
C GLN A 76 3.73 -3.50 5.76
N THR A 77 2.67 -2.76 6.02
CA THR A 77 1.43 -3.21 6.66
C THR A 77 0.33 -3.33 5.62
N ALA A 78 -0.35 -4.47 5.56
CA ALA A 78 -1.64 -4.58 4.89
C ALA A 78 -2.76 -4.29 5.90
N TYR A 79 -3.87 -3.70 5.43
CA TYR A 79 -5.03 -3.42 6.28
C TYR A 79 -6.26 -4.18 5.78
N LEU A 80 -6.91 -4.93 6.66
CA LEU A 80 -8.21 -5.51 6.40
C LEU A 80 -9.29 -4.59 6.97
N VAL A 81 -10.07 -3.98 6.07
CA VAL A 81 -11.32 -3.30 6.44
C VAL A 81 -12.41 -4.35 6.49
N ALA A 82 -12.86 -4.70 7.70
CA ALA A 82 -13.96 -5.61 7.93
C ALA A 82 -15.27 -4.82 8.00
N GLY A 83 -15.90 -4.60 6.84
CA GLY A 83 -17.15 -3.86 6.72
C GLY A 83 -18.39 -4.72 6.97
N ASP A 84 -19.58 -4.09 6.94
CA ASP A 84 -20.87 -4.78 7.06
C ASP A 84 -21.13 -5.71 5.86
N GLY A 85 -20.57 -6.94 5.92
CA GLY A 85 -20.70 -7.96 4.87
C GLY A 85 -19.86 -7.71 3.62
N PHE A 86 -18.85 -6.85 3.69
CA PHE A 86 -17.89 -6.64 2.60
C PHE A 86 -16.51 -6.26 3.15
N ASN A 87 -15.55 -7.16 2.98
CA ASN A 87 -14.21 -7.07 3.50
C ASN A 87 -13.23 -6.69 2.38
N ILE A 88 -12.44 -5.64 2.59
CA ILE A 88 -11.38 -5.24 1.66
C ILE A 88 -10.01 -5.43 2.31
N LEU A 89 -9.10 -6.09 1.61
CA LEU A 89 -7.68 -6.03 1.90
C LEU A 89 -7.05 -4.86 1.13
N TRP A 90 -6.54 -3.88 1.85
CA TRP A 90 -5.79 -2.76 1.32
C TRP A 90 -4.29 -3.05 1.40
N ASP A 91 -3.64 -3.04 0.23
CA ASP A 91 -2.27 -3.48 0.02
C ASP A 91 -2.01 -4.95 0.39
N CYS A 92 -0.94 -5.55 -0.12
CA CYS A 92 -0.55 -6.92 0.21
C CYS A 92 0.78 -6.96 0.95
N ILE A 93 1.00 -8.07 1.65
CA ILE A 93 2.29 -8.45 2.25
C ILE A 93 2.77 -9.78 1.67
N THR A 94 4.07 -10.04 1.80
CA THR A 94 4.72 -11.22 1.23
C THR A 94 4.40 -12.52 1.99
N PHE A 95 4.29 -12.50 3.31
CA PHE A 95 4.09 -13.73 4.06
C PHE A 95 2.60 -14.02 4.28
N LEU A 96 2.18 -15.25 4.00
CA LEU A 96 0.82 -15.74 4.21
C LEU A 96 0.90 -17.14 4.82
N ASP A 97 0.30 -17.33 5.99
CA ASP A 97 0.29 -18.60 6.72
C ASP A 97 -1.16 -19.04 7.05
N ASP A 98 -1.32 -20.31 7.44
CA ASP A 98 -2.63 -20.88 7.75
C ASP A 98 -3.32 -20.17 8.92
N GLU A 99 -2.56 -19.65 9.89
CA GLU A 99 -3.11 -18.89 11.03
C GLU A 99 -3.74 -17.58 10.57
N THR A 100 -3.06 -16.83 9.69
CA THR A 100 -3.59 -15.61 9.06
C THR A 100 -4.82 -15.93 8.23
N ILE A 101 -4.78 -16.99 7.42
CA ILE A 101 -5.90 -17.41 6.59
C ILE A 101 -7.12 -17.74 7.45
N ALA A 102 -6.93 -18.53 8.50
CA ALA A 102 -7.99 -18.92 9.43
C ALA A 102 -8.59 -17.69 10.13
N PHE A 103 -7.77 -16.76 10.59
CA PHE A 103 -8.23 -15.51 11.19
C PHE A 103 -9.10 -14.70 10.23
N ILE A 104 -8.63 -14.45 9.01
CA ILE A 104 -9.37 -13.65 8.02
C ILE A 104 -10.68 -14.36 7.62
N ARG A 105 -10.67 -15.68 7.45
CA ARG A 105 -11.90 -16.46 7.19
C ARG A 105 -12.89 -16.37 8.34
N SER A 106 -12.42 -16.31 9.60
CA SER A 106 -13.29 -16.11 10.76
C SER A 106 -14.00 -14.74 10.76
N LEU A 107 -13.45 -13.76 10.04
CA LEU A 107 -14.06 -12.45 9.82
C LEU A 107 -14.93 -12.38 8.55
N GLY A 108 -15.10 -13.50 7.83
CA GLY A 108 -15.90 -13.56 6.60
C GLY A 108 -15.07 -13.62 5.31
N GLY A 109 -13.74 -13.64 5.38
CA GLY A 109 -12.87 -13.70 4.19
C GLY A 109 -12.51 -12.33 3.63
N ILE A 110 -12.17 -12.28 2.34
CA ILE A 110 -11.84 -11.05 1.59
C ILE A 110 -12.74 -11.02 0.36
N ASP A 111 -13.49 -9.94 0.17
CA ASP A 111 -14.35 -9.74 -1.00
C ASP A 111 -13.67 -8.96 -2.12
N ALA A 112 -12.63 -8.19 -1.78
CA ALA A 112 -11.79 -7.49 -2.75
C ALA A 112 -10.40 -7.19 -2.18
N ILE A 113 -9.40 -7.22 -3.04
CA ILE A 113 -8.05 -6.72 -2.76
C ILE A 113 -7.87 -5.44 -3.57
N ALA A 114 -7.43 -4.35 -2.94
CA ALA A 114 -7.11 -3.11 -3.65
C ALA A 114 -5.69 -2.68 -3.28
N LEU A 115 -4.92 -2.29 -4.29
CA LEU A 115 -3.49 -2.03 -4.15
C LEU A 115 -3.17 -0.56 -4.42
N SER A 116 -2.39 0.05 -3.53
CA SER A 116 -2.01 1.46 -3.63
C SER A 116 -1.06 1.71 -4.79
N HIS A 117 0.02 0.93 -4.90
CA HIS A 117 1.07 1.08 -5.90
C HIS A 117 2.03 -0.15 -5.91
N PRO A 118 2.93 -0.27 -6.90
CA PRO A 118 3.68 -1.50 -7.19
C PRO A 118 4.49 -2.13 -6.07
N HIS A 119 5.03 -1.33 -5.15
CA HIS A 119 5.81 -1.88 -4.03
C HIS A 119 4.98 -2.80 -3.13
N TYR A 120 3.67 -2.58 -3.05
CA TYR A 120 2.77 -3.31 -2.18
C TYR A 120 1.92 -4.34 -2.92
N TYR A 121 2.29 -4.65 -4.18
CA TYR A 121 1.69 -5.77 -4.92
C TYR A 121 2.14 -7.11 -4.31
N SER A 122 3.38 -7.18 -3.80
CA SER A 122 3.89 -8.33 -3.04
C SER A 122 3.52 -9.69 -3.65
N ARG A 123 2.68 -10.48 -2.99
CA ARG A 123 2.13 -11.76 -3.47
C ARG A 123 0.63 -11.69 -3.76
N GLN A 124 0.17 -10.59 -4.35
CA GLN A 124 -1.24 -10.32 -4.58
C GLN A 124 -2.01 -11.45 -5.27
N ALA A 125 -1.38 -12.16 -6.22
CA ALA A 125 -2.02 -13.28 -6.91
C ALA A 125 -2.34 -14.44 -5.95
N ASP A 126 -1.41 -14.82 -5.07
CA ASP A 126 -1.63 -15.91 -4.12
C ASP A 126 -2.64 -15.52 -3.03
N TRP A 127 -2.60 -14.28 -2.55
CA TRP A 127 -3.64 -13.76 -1.65
C TRP A 127 -5.01 -13.85 -2.30
N SER A 128 -5.13 -13.43 -3.55
CA SER A 128 -6.37 -13.48 -4.31
C SER A 128 -6.87 -14.92 -4.50
N GLU A 129 -6.00 -15.86 -4.87
CA GLU A 129 -6.36 -17.26 -5.06
C GLU A 129 -6.85 -17.93 -3.76
N VAL A 130 -6.21 -17.64 -2.61
CA VAL A 130 -6.58 -18.21 -1.30
C VAL A 130 -7.96 -17.77 -0.83
N PHE A 131 -8.36 -16.55 -1.18
CA PHE A 131 -9.61 -15.93 -0.74
C PHE A 131 -10.67 -15.79 -1.84
N ASP A 132 -10.38 -16.20 -3.08
CA ASP A 132 -11.26 -16.04 -4.25
C ASP A 132 -11.71 -14.58 -4.45
N ALA A 133 -10.75 -13.65 -4.35
CA ALA A 133 -11.01 -12.21 -4.27
C ALA A 133 -10.43 -11.45 -5.48
N PRO A 134 -11.20 -10.61 -6.19
CA PRO A 134 -10.68 -9.79 -7.29
C PRO A 134 -9.65 -8.75 -6.80
N ILE A 135 -8.67 -8.44 -7.66
CA ILE A 135 -7.60 -7.50 -7.34
C ILE A 135 -7.72 -6.22 -8.17
N TYR A 136 -7.87 -5.08 -7.51
CA TYR A 136 -8.00 -3.78 -8.16
C TYR A 136 -6.65 -3.07 -8.23
N ILE A 137 -6.12 -2.95 -9.46
CA ILE A 137 -4.90 -2.20 -9.79
C ILE A 137 -5.25 -1.09 -10.78
N HIS A 138 -4.72 0.13 -10.58
CA HIS A 138 -4.94 1.20 -11.54
C HIS A 138 -4.19 0.93 -12.84
N ARG A 139 -4.83 1.09 -14.01
CA ARG A 139 -4.27 0.75 -15.32
C ARG A 139 -2.94 1.45 -15.62
N ASP A 140 -2.76 2.67 -15.13
CA ASP A 140 -1.49 3.41 -15.29
C ASP A 140 -0.26 2.70 -14.69
N ASP A 141 -0.46 1.72 -13.81
CA ASP A 141 0.63 0.93 -13.21
C ASP A 141 0.73 -0.50 -13.78
N SER A 142 0.06 -0.80 -14.90
CA SER A 142 0.01 -2.17 -15.46
C SER A 142 1.39 -2.75 -15.81
N GLU A 143 2.35 -1.90 -16.18
CA GLU A 143 3.73 -2.34 -16.50
C GLU A 143 4.47 -2.91 -15.27
N TRP A 144 3.99 -2.60 -14.07
CA TRP A 144 4.61 -3.03 -12.82
C TRP A 144 4.03 -4.34 -12.25
N ILE A 145 3.15 -5.01 -12.99
CA ILE A 145 2.58 -6.30 -12.62
C ILE A 145 3.59 -7.41 -12.95
N MET A 146 4.37 -7.84 -11.96
CA MET A 146 5.41 -8.88 -12.11
C MET A 146 4.85 -10.30 -12.13
N GLU A 147 3.65 -10.50 -11.57
CA GLU A 147 2.91 -11.74 -11.57
C GLU A 147 1.48 -11.47 -12.06
N PRO A 148 1.21 -11.66 -13.36
CA PRO A 148 -0.14 -11.56 -13.92
C PRO A 148 -1.07 -12.60 -13.29
N SER A 149 -2.34 -12.24 -13.15
CA SER A 149 -3.39 -13.12 -12.61
C SER A 149 -4.73 -12.78 -13.26
N GLU A 150 -5.58 -13.79 -13.45
CA GLU A 150 -6.94 -13.62 -13.99
C GLU A 150 -7.86 -12.85 -13.03
N TYR A 151 -7.52 -12.81 -11.74
CA TYR A 151 -8.24 -12.05 -10.74
C TYR A 151 -8.00 -10.54 -10.82
N ILE A 152 -7.00 -10.09 -11.58
CA ILE A 152 -6.68 -8.66 -11.71
C ILE A 152 -7.78 -7.97 -12.52
N GLN A 153 -8.45 -7.02 -11.88
CA GLN A 153 -9.43 -6.11 -12.43
C GLN A 153 -8.81 -4.72 -12.60
N PRO A 154 -8.22 -4.40 -13.76
CA PRO A 154 -7.67 -3.07 -13.97
C PRO A 154 -8.78 -2.03 -13.92
N TRP A 155 -8.54 -0.93 -13.19
CA TRP A 155 -9.46 0.21 -13.14
C TRP A 155 -8.80 1.47 -13.69
N GLU A 156 -9.62 2.42 -14.14
CA GLU A 156 -9.21 3.64 -14.80
C GLU A 156 -9.92 4.85 -14.22
N GLY A 157 -9.41 6.04 -14.54
CA GLY A 157 -9.97 7.31 -14.13
C GLY A 157 -9.40 7.80 -12.81
N GLU A 158 -10.14 8.68 -12.15
CA GLU A 158 -9.66 9.33 -10.92
C GLU A 158 -10.31 8.75 -9.66
N GLU A 159 -11.41 8.02 -9.80
CA GLU A 159 -12.14 7.37 -8.70
C GLU A 159 -12.76 6.04 -9.15
N LYS A 160 -12.77 5.05 -8.27
CA LYS A 160 -13.48 3.78 -8.44
C LYS A 160 -14.19 3.41 -7.14
N SER A 161 -15.52 3.36 -7.18
CA SER A 161 -16.30 2.84 -6.05
C SER A 161 -16.25 1.32 -6.01
N LEU A 162 -16.01 0.77 -4.82
CA LEU A 162 -16.01 -0.66 -4.51
C LEU A 162 -17.28 -1.09 -3.75
N GLY A 163 -18.12 -0.14 -3.34
CA GLY A 163 -19.33 -0.40 -2.54
C GLY A 163 -19.14 -0.10 -1.06
N ASN A 164 -20.24 -0.06 -0.29
CA ASN A 164 -20.25 0.09 1.18
C ASN A 164 -19.42 1.27 1.75
N GLY A 165 -19.33 2.37 0.99
CA GLY A 165 -18.57 3.55 1.38
C GLY A 165 -17.06 3.41 1.20
N LEU A 166 -16.59 2.44 0.42
CA LEU A 166 -15.19 2.21 0.08
C LEU A 166 -14.93 2.66 -1.37
N ASN A 167 -14.08 3.67 -1.51
CA ASN A 167 -13.74 4.27 -2.80
C ASN A 167 -12.22 4.35 -2.97
N LEU A 168 -11.73 3.96 -4.13
CA LEU A 168 -10.34 4.20 -4.54
C LEU A 168 -10.25 5.56 -5.21
N HIS A 169 -9.20 6.32 -4.87
CA HIS A 169 -8.88 7.59 -5.52
C HIS A 169 -7.47 7.56 -6.07
N ARG A 170 -7.32 7.84 -7.37
CA ARG A 170 -6.01 7.92 -8.01
C ARG A 170 -5.39 9.28 -7.74
N LEU A 171 -4.37 9.33 -6.89
CA LEU A 171 -3.63 10.57 -6.63
C LEU A 171 -2.41 10.68 -7.56
N GLY A 172 -1.83 9.54 -7.90
CA GLY A 172 -0.52 9.38 -8.52
C GLY A 172 0.60 10.02 -7.69
N GLY A 173 1.74 10.30 -8.31
CA GLY A 173 2.88 10.95 -7.65
C GLY A 173 4.01 9.95 -7.54
N HIS A 174 4.08 9.23 -6.42
CA HIS A 174 5.01 8.12 -6.22
C HIS A 174 4.93 7.11 -7.38
N PHE A 175 3.72 6.72 -7.78
CA PHE A 175 3.48 6.02 -9.05
C PHE A 175 2.42 6.73 -9.86
N LYS A 176 2.32 6.45 -11.17
CA LYS A 176 1.34 7.12 -12.03
C LYS A 176 -0.08 6.71 -11.63
N GLY A 177 -0.28 5.43 -11.37
CA GLY A 177 -1.53 4.84 -10.85
C GLY A 177 -1.69 4.90 -9.34
N GLY A 178 -0.72 5.46 -8.60
CA GLY A 178 -0.73 5.53 -7.14
C GLY A 178 -2.08 5.97 -6.55
N ALA A 179 -2.64 5.12 -5.68
CA ALA A 179 -4.00 5.24 -5.18
C ALA A 179 -4.08 5.25 -3.66
N VAL A 180 -5.18 5.79 -3.15
CA VAL A 180 -5.57 5.73 -1.73
C VAL A 180 -6.98 5.14 -1.63
N LEU A 181 -7.26 4.45 -0.53
CA LEU A 181 -8.59 3.93 -0.22
C LEU A 181 -9.27 4.83 0.83
N HIS A 182 -10.40 5.41 0.43
CA HIS A 182 -11.27 6.18 1.31
C HIS A 182 -12.39 5.28 1.84
N TRP A 183 -12.37 5.03 3.14
CA TRP A 183 -13.44 4.34 3.85
C TRP A 183 -14.32 5.39 4.54
N ARG A 184 -15.38 5.82 3.86
CA ARG A 184 -16.26 6.92 4.28
C ARG A 184 -16.98 6.65 5.60
N ASN A 185 -17.36 5.39 5.82
CA ASN A 185 -18.14 4.99 6.99
C ASN A 185 -17.28 4.60 8.20
N GLY A 186 -15.95 4.53 8.03
CA GLY A 186 -15.01 4.22 9.12
C GLY A 186 -14.81 5.34 10.11
N GLY A 187 -14.01 5.09 11.15
CA GLY A 187 -13.61 6.12 12.10
C GLY A 187 -14.80 6.77 12.81
N ASP A 188 -15.73 5.94 13.29
CA ASP A 188 -16.98 6.38 13.94
C ASP A 188 -17.86 7.22 12.99
N GLY A 189 -17.89 6.86 11.70
CA GLY A 189 -18.63 7.58 10.65
C GLY A 189 -17.98 8.90 10.21
N LYS A 190 -16.77 9.21 10.67
CA LYS A 190 -16.02 10.42 10.30
C LYS A 190 -15.03 10.20 9.15
N GLY A 191 -14.93 8.97 8.65
CA GLY A 191 -14.10 8.56 7.53
C GLY A 191 -12.65 8.27 7.90
N VAL A 192 -12.08 7.29 7.19
CA VAL A 192 -10.67 6.85 7.27
C VAL A 192 -10.05 6.89 5.88
N LEU A 193 -8.80 7.35 5.80
CA LEU A 193 -7.99 7.26 4.58
C LEU A 193 -6.85 6.26 4.79
N LEU A 194 -6.83 5.19 4.01
CA LEU A 194 -5.71 4.24 3.94
C LEU A 194 -4.84 4.65 2.75
N SER A 195 -3.62 5.11 3.03
CA SER A 195 -2.83 5.85 2.04
C SER A 195 -1.63 5.08 1.46
N GLY A 196 -1.33 3.89 1.97
CA GLY A 196 -0.05 3.24 1.69
C GLY A 196 1.09 4.19 2.08
N ASP A 197 1.93 4.59 1.13
CA ASP A 197 2.86 5.72 1.26
C ASP A 197 2.63 6.84 0.23
N ILE A 198 1.52 6.78 -0.54
CA ILE A 198 1.12 7.85 -1.47
C ILE A 198 0.95 9.18 -0.73
N ILE A 199 0.43 9.09 0.51
CA ILE A 199 0.49 10.15 1.52
C ILE A 199 1.13 9.53 2.77
N GLN A 200 2.37 9.92 3.06
CA GLN A 200 3.15 9.29 4.13
C GLN A 200 3.02 10.06 5.44
N VAL A 201 2.59 9.38 6.51
CA VAL A 201 2.64 9.94 7.87
C VAL A 201 4.09 10.02 8.34
N VAL A 202 4.53 11.21 8.75
CA VAL A 202 5.92 11.44 9.19
C VAL A 202 6.08 11.22 10.69
N ALA A 203 7.28 11.44 11.23
CA ALA A 203 7.59 11.19 12.65
C ALA A 203 6.69 11.99 13.61
N ASP A 204 6.46 13.28 13.32
CA ASP A 204 5.39 14.03 13.97
C ASP A 204 4.06 13.68 13.29
N THR A 205 3.30 12.79 13.92
CA THR A 205 2.04 12.22 13.39
C THR A 205 0.89 13.23 13.29
N ARG A 206 1.16 14.52 13.55
CA ARG A 206 0.29 15.62 13.15
C ARG A 206 0.49 16.03 11.68
N TRP A 207 1.48 15.48 10.99
CA TRP A 207 1.82 15.86 9.63
C TRP A 207 1.99 14.66 8.72
N VAL A 208 1.84 14.93 7.43
CA VAL A 208 2.20 14.02 6.34
C VAL A 208 3.26 14.65 5.41
N SER A 209 3.82 13.86 4.51
CA SER A 209 4.68 14.29 3.41
C SER A 209 4.39 13.50 2.14
N PHE A 210 4.95 13.95 1.01
CA PHE A 210 4.74 13.41 -0.32
C PHE A 210 6.10 13.26 -1.01
N MET A 211 6.39 12.11 -1.60
CA MET A 211 7.68 11.89 -2.27
C MET A 211 7.51 11.14 -3.58
N TYR A 212 8.44 11.39 -4.49
CA TYR A 212 8.57 10.60 -5.71
C TYR A 212 9.30 9.30 -5.38
N SER A 213 10.36 9.37 -4.58
CA SER A 213 11.11 8.23 -4.08
C SER A 213 11.43 8.42 -2.60
N TYR A 214 10.82 7.61 -1.73
CA TYR A 214 11.14 7.62 -0.30
C TYR A 214 12.55 7.10 -0.02
N PRO A 215 13.02 5.98 -0.62
CA PRO A 215 14.36 5.46 -0.37
C PRO A 215 15.48 6.41 -0.80
N ASN A 216 15.29 7.13 -1.92
CA ASN A 216 16.30 8.04 -2.47
C ASN A 216 16.04 9.51 -2.12
N LEU A 217 15.04 9.78 -1.28
CA LEU A 217 14.66 11.11 -0.81
C LEU A 217 14.35 12.13 -1.93
N ILE A 218 13.77 11.67 -3.05
CA ILE A 218 13.43 12.53 -4.19
C ILE A 218 12.05 13.17 -3.97
N PRO A 219 11.95 14.51 -3.93
CA PRO A 219 10.68 15.19 -3.74
C PRO A 219 9.79 15.09 -4.99
N LEU A 220 8.46 15.10 -4.78
CA LEU A 220 7.53 15.45 -5.83
C LEU A 220 7.58 16.95 -6.16
N PRO A 221 7.32 17.35 -7.41
CA PRO A 221 7.13 18.75 -7.79
C PRO A 221 5.95 19.40 -7.05
N ALA A 222 6.04 20.70 -6.76
CA ALA A 222 4.98 21.48 -6.11
C ALA A 222 3.61 21.30 -6.77
N SER A 223 3.56 21.41 -8.10
CA SER A 223 2.32 21.29 -8.89
C SER A 223 1.67 19.92 -8.80
N LYS A 224 2.46 18.86 -8.51
CA LYS A 224 1.92 17.51 -8.30
C LYS A 224 1.31 17.39 -6.90
N VAL A 225 1.99 17.90 -5.87
CA VAL A 225 1.47 17.90 -4.50
C VAL A 225 0.22 18.77 -4.38
N GLU A 226 0.16 19.91 -5.06
CA GLU A 226 -1.05 20.74 -5.15
C GLU A 226 -2.24 19.96 -5.75
N LYS A 227 -2.02 19.25 -6.87
CA LYS A 227 -3.05 18.39 -7.48
C LYS A 227 -3.52 17.27 -6.54
N MET A 228 -2.60 16.66 -5.79
CA MET A 228 -2.96 15.63 -4.80
C MET A 228 -3.81 16.22 -3.68
N ALA A 229 -3.43 17.39 -3.15
CA ALA A 229 -4.18 18.09 -2.10
C ALA A 229 -5.59 18.48 -2.55
N LEU A 230 -5.73 19.01 -3.78
CA LEU A 230 -7.02 19.36 -4.38
C LEU A 230 -7.94 18.14 -4.56
N LYS A 231 -7.40 16.98 -4.97
CA LYS A 231 -8.17 15.73 -5.09
C LYS A 231 -8.64 15.19 -3.75
N VAL A 232 -7.84 15.38 -2.69
CA VAL A 232 -8.18 14.93 -1.33
C VAL A 232 -9.11 15.93 -0.62
N GLN A 233 -9.10 17.20 -1.02
CA GLN A 233 -9.91 18.27 -0.41
C GLN A 233 -11.40 17.93 -0.24
N PRO A 234 -12.13 17.34 -1.22
CA PRO A 234 -13.54 17.01 -1.05
C PRO A 234 -13.81 15.76 -0.19
N LEU A 235 -12.78 14.98 0.16
CA LEU A 235 -12.94 13.74 0.91
C LEU A 235 -13.13 14.04 2.41
N SER A 236 -14.13 13.42 3.03
CA SER A 236 -14.35 13.53 4.48
C SER A 236 -13.66 12.37 5.21
N PHE A 237 -12.61 12.66 5.96
CA PHE A 237 -11.90 11.70 6.80
C PHE A 237 -11.25 12.37 8.01
N ASN A 238 -11.32 11.72 9.16
CA ASN A 238 -10.71 12.20 10.40
C ASN A 238 -9.42 11.45 10.76
N ARG A 239 -9.27 10.21 10.26
CA ARG A 239 -8.10 9.35 10.50
C ARG A 239 -7.38 9.01 9.19
N LEU A 240 -6.06 8.83 9.26
CA LEU A 240 -5.25 8.38 8.13
C LEU A 240 -4.21 7.37 8.61
N TYR A 241 -4.17 6.21 7.96
CA TYR A 241 -3.21 5.13 8.22
C TYR A 241 -2.29 4.93 7.02
N ASN A 242 -0.98 4.90 7.26
CA ASN A 242 0.01 4.57 6.24
C ASN A 242 0.46 3.10 6.33
N ALA A 243 1.33 2.70 5.40
CA ALA A 243 1.90 1.36 5.30
C ALA A 243 2.88 0.97 6.43
N PHE A 244 3.13 1.81 7.43
CA PHE A 244 4.18 1.60 8.44
C PHE A 244 3.69 1.85 9.88
N HIS A 245 2.44 1.48 10.17
CA HIS A 245 1.77 1.67 11.46
C HIS A 245 1.82 3.12 12.02
N LYS A 246 1.98 4.12 11.15
CA LYS A 246 1.87 5.53 11.55
C LYS A 246 0.50 6.05 11.18
N VAL A 247 -0.10 6.73 12.15
CA VAL A 247 -1.49 7.13 12.10
C VAL A 247 -1.63 8.60 12.48
N VAL A 248 -2.34 9.37 11.65
CA VAL A 248 -2.92 10.64 12.08
C VAL A 248 -4.27 10.33 12.70
N LYS A 249 -4.34 10.33 14.04
CA LYS A 249 -5.53 9.85 14.78
C LYS A 249 -6.74 10.79 14.71
N GLU A 250 -6.50 12.07 14.47
CA GLU A 250 -7.54 13.10 14.40
C GLU A 250 -7.14 14.22 13.46
N ASN A 251 -8.14 14.91 12.87
CA ASN A 251 -7.95 16.03 11.95
C ASN A 251 -7.04 15.69 10.75
N ALA A 252 -7.09 14.43 10.29
CA ALA A 252 -6.22 13.95 9.22
C ALA A 252 -6.41 14.73 7.91
N HIS A 253 -7.63 15.09 7.55
CA HIS A 253 -7.88 15.96 6.39
C HIS A 253 -7.10 17.27 6.46
N HIS A 254 -7.24 18.00 7.57
CA HIS A 254 -6.52 19.26 7.78
C HIS A 254 -5.00 19.03 7.80
N ALA A 255 -4.53 17.92 8.38
CA ALA A 255 -3.12 17.55 8.38
C ALA A 255 -2.57 17.39 6.95
N VAL A 256 -3.32 16.77 6.04
CA VAL A 256 -2.94 16.64 4.62
C VAL A 256 -2.84 18.02 3.97
N GLN A 257 -3.86 18.86 4.12
CA GLN A 257 -3.91 20.18 3.46
C GLN A 257 -2.77 21.09 3.91
N ARG A 258 -2.58 21.26 5.23
CA ARG A 258 -1.49 22.09 5.76
C ARG A 258 -0.09 21.52 5.45
N SER A 259 0.03 20.19 5.36
CA SER A 259 1.28 19.56 4.95
C SER A 259 1.61 19.85 3.49
N ALA A 260 0.61 19.81 2.60
CA ALA A 260 0.79 20.14 1.19
C ALA A 260 1.24 21.59 1.02
N GLU A 261 0.58 22.54 1.68
CA GLU A 261 0.98 23.95 1.67
C GLU A 261 2.43 24.14 2.15
N ARG A 262 2.79 23.53 3.29
CA ARG A 262 4.15 23.60 3.84
C ARG A 262 5.18 22.97 2.90
N TYR A 263 4.85 21.82 2.33
CA TYR A 263 5.71 21.11 1.39
C TYR A 263 5.96 21.95 0.13
N ILE A 264 4.91 22.53 -0.45
CA ILE A 264 4.99 23.39 -1.65
C ILE A 264 5.90 24.59 -1.40
N LYS A 265 5.72 25.28 -0.26
CA LYS A 265 6.62 26.37 0.15
C LYS A 265 8.08 25.90 0.25
N ALA A 266 8.32 24.71 0.78
CA ALA A 266 9.67 24.16 0.90
C ALA A 266 10.34 23.96 -0.45
N VAL A 267 9.67 23.26 -1.37
CA VAL A 267 10.26 22.94 -2.69
C VAL A 267 10.33 24.15 -3.63
N ASN A 268 9.54 25.19 -3.39
CA ASN A 268 9.63 26.47 -4.11
C ASN A 268 10.65 27.45 -3.51
N GLY A 269 11.27 27.12 -2.37
CA GLY A 269 12.21 28.03 -1.69
C GLY A 269 11.54 29.19 -0.94
N GLU A 270 10.27 29.06 -0.59
CA GLU A 270 9.46 30.06 0.12
C GLU A 270 9.33 29.77 1.62
N LEU A 271 9.88 28.65 2.10
CA LEU A 271 9.73 28.21 3.50
C LEU A 271 10.58 29.05 4.47
N PHE A 272 11.74 29.54 4.01
CA PHE A 272 12.63 30.39 4.78
C PHE A 272 13.43 31.27 3.81
N ASN A 273 13.81 32.46 4.28
CA ASN A 273 14.73 33.31 3.53
C ASN A 273 16.16 32.88 3.87
N THR A 274 16.95 32.55 2.86
CA THR A 274 18.41 32.32 2.97
C THR A 274 19.18 33.61 2.77
#